data_AF-A0AAV0CNR6-F1
#
_entry.id   AF-A0AAV0CNR6-F1
#
_cell.length_a   1.000
_cell.length_b   1.000
_cell.length_c   1.000
_cell.angle_alpha   90.00
_cell.angle_beta   90.00
_cell.angle_gamma   90.00
#
_symmetry.space_group_name_H-M   'P 1'
#
loop_
_entity.id
_entity.type
_entity.pdbx_description
1 polymer ?
#
loop_
_entity_poly.entity_id
_entity_poly.type
_entity_poly.pdbx_seq_one_letter_code
_entity_poly.pdbx_strand_id
1 'polypeptide(L)'
;MKPSLCFFPQNMAQYIQTPLFLINAAYDAWQIKNILAPGFADPHGTWHNCKVDITKCSGPQLAKMQGFRLEFLNALKEKGMNPTRGYFINSCYAHCQTEVQETWLTTTPHVSPMLDGKTIAQAVGDWYYNRSSFQFQHNDCAYPCDKTCHNRVYE
;
A
#
# COMPACT_ATOMS: atom_id res chain seq x y z
N MET A 1 7.11 17.47 19.42
CA MET A 1 6.09 17.16 18.40
C MET A 1 4.70 17.24 19.05
N LYS A 2 3.69 17.84 18.40
CA LYS A 2 2.31 17.85 18.93
C LYS A 2 1.78 16.41 18.99
N PRO A 3 1.04 15.98 20.03
CA PRO A 3 0.54 14.61 20.14
C PRO A 3 -0.24 14.10 18.93
N SER A 4 -1.01 14.96 18.26
CA SER A 4 -1.76 14.60 17.05
C SER A 4 -0.89 14.17 15.88
N LEU A 5 0.36 14.64 15.79
CA LEU A 5 1.28 14.27 14.72
C LEU A 5 1.78 12.82 14.87
N CYS A 6 1.63 12.23 16.06
CA CYS A 6 1.95 10.83 16.31
C CYS A 6 0.95 9.86 15.67
N PHE A 7 -0.17 10.31 15.10
CA PHE A 7 -1.07 9.44 14.32
C PHE A 7 -0.54 9.16 12.90
N PHE A 8 0.50 9.86 12.47
CA PHE A 8 1.07 9.70 11.13
C PHE A 8 2.35 8.87 11.22
N PRO A 9 2.41 7.68 10.58
CA PRO A 9 3.58 6.82 10.56
C PRO A 9 4.87 7.55 10.14
N GLN A 10 4.75 8.49 9.19
CA GLN A 10 5.86 9.33 8.72
C GLN A 10 6.48 10.20 9.84
N ASN A 11 5.83 10.41 10.97
CA ASN A 11 6.40 11.18 12.07
C ASN A 11 6.93 10.26 13.18
N MET A 12 6.20 9.18 13.45
CA MET A 12 6.42 8.31 14.62
C MET A 12 7.41 7.16 14.35
N ALA A 13 7.47 6.62 13.12
CA ALA A 13 8.18 5.38 12.84
C ALA A 13 9.68 5.43 13.20
N GLN A 14 10.30 6.61 13.09
CA GLN A 14 11.69 6.84 13.47
C GLN A 14 11.98 6.62 14.96
N TYR A 15 10.98 6.80 15.82
CA TYR A 15 11.08 6.68 17.27
C TYR A 15 10.76 5.28 17.80
N ILE A 16 10.25 4.38 16.94
CA ILE A 16 9.96 2.99 17.30
C ILE A 16 11.28 2.21 17.39
N GLN A 17 11.55 1.64 18.57
CA GLN A 17 12.76 0.85 18.85
C GLN A 17 12.59 -0.63 18.50
N THR A 18 11.37 -1.15 18.61
CA THR A 18 11.06 -2.54 18.24
C THR A 18 11.18 -2.74 16.73
N PRO A 19 11.61 -3.92 16.25
CA PRO A 19 11.55 -4.26 14.83
C PRO A 19 10.15 -4.00 14.25
N LEU A 20 10.10 -3.42 13.06
CA LEU A 20 8.85 -2.96 12.45
C LEU A 20 8.77 -3.45 11.00
N PHE A 21 7.69 -4.16 10.67
CA PHE A 21 7.37 -4.54 9.30
C PHE A 21 6.09 -3.83 8.87
N LEU A 22 6.18 -2.98 7.84
CA LEU A 22 5.04 -2.22 7.33
C LEU A 22 4.45 -2.90 6.10
N ILE A 23 3.15 -3.18 6.15
CA ILE A 23 2.38 -3.73 5.03
C ILE A 23 1.37 -2.68 4.64
N ASN A 24 1.38 -2.24 3.39
CA ASN A 24 0.36 -1.34 2.90
C ASN A 24 0.24 -1.41 1.38
N ALA A 25 -0.97 -1.14 0.88
CA ALA A 25 -1.16 -0.86 -0.54
C ALA A 25 -0.73 0.58 -0.85
N ALA A 26 0.04 0.78 -1.92
CA ALA A 26 0.40 2.12 -2.39
C ALA A 26 -0.83 2.90 -2.90
N TYR A 27 -1.88 2.19 -3.27
CA TYR A 27 -3.21 2.73 -3.57
C TYR A 27 -4.22 2.19 -2.55
N ASP A 28 -4.00 2.47 -1.26
CA ASP A 28 -4.95 2.08 -0.22
C ASP A 28 -6.34 2.66 -0.52
N ALA A 29 -7.30 1.77 -0.76
CA ALA A 29 -8.62 2.16 -1.24
C ALA A 29 -9.39 2.98 -0.20
N TRP A 30 -9.13 2.76 1.09
CA TRP A 30 -9.74 3.55 2.16
C TRP A 30 -9.18 4.98 2.18
N GLN A 31 -7.86 5.15 2.08
CA GLN A 31 -7.24 6.47 2.01
C GLN A 31 -7.69 7.22 0.75
N ILE A 32 -7.78 6.55 -0.39
CA ILE A 32 -8.27 7.18 -1.62
C ILE A 32 -9.71 7.65 -1.46
N LYS A 33 -10.58 6.81 -0.90
CA LYS A 33 -12.01 7.12 -0.71
C LYS A 33 -12.26 8.22 0.31
N ASN A 34 -11.48 8.28 1.40
CA ASN A 34 -11.78 9.14 2.54
C ASN A 34 -10.85 10.35 2.67
N ILE A 35 -9.68 10.35 2.04
CA ILE A 35 -8.67 11.41 2.15
C ILE A 35 -8.43 12.08 0.80
N LEU A 36 -8.12 11.31 -0.26
CA LEU A 36 -7.79 11.89 -1.57
C LEU A 36 -9.02 12.43 -2.32
N ALA A 37 -10.10 11.64 -2.35
CA ALA A 37 -11.34 11.98 -3.07
C ALA A 37 -12.59 11.76 -2.19
N PRO A 38 -12.68 12.39 -1.00
CA PRO A 38 -13.85 12.27 -0.15
C PRO A 38 -15.08 12.89 -0.80
N GLY A 39 -16.27 12.41 -0.43
CA GLY A 39 -17.53 12.85 -1.06
C GLY A 39 -17.76 14.37 -0.98
N PHE A 40 -17.34 15.02 0.10
CA PHE A 40 -17.45 16.47 0.24
C PHE A 40 -16.52 17.26 -0.71
N ALA A 41 -15.41 16.65 -1.15
CA ALA A 41 -14.48 17.24 -2.12
C ALA A 41 -14.78 16.84 -3.57
N ASP A 42 -15.77 15.97 -3.79
CA ASP A 42 -16.26 15.53 -5.10
C ASP A 42 -17.78 15.79 -5.23
N PRO A 43 -18.22 17.07 -5.19
CA PRO A 43 -19.64 17.43 -5.17
C PRO A 43 -20.41 16.98 -6.41
N HIS A 44 -19.70 16.75 -7.52
CA HIS A 44 -20.28 16.28 -8.78
C HIS A 44 -20.18 14.75 -8.96
N GLY A 45 -19.63 14.02 -7.99
CA GLY A 45 -19.54 12.56 -8.03
C GLY A 45 -18.61 12.00 -9.12
N THR A 46 -17.69 12.82 -9.63
CA THR A 46 -16.79 12.44 -10.72
C THR A 46 -15.87 11.28 -10.36
N TRP A 47 -15.53 11.12 -9.08
CA TRP A 47 -14.70 10.05 -8.56
C TRP A 47 -15.49 8.82 -8.13
N HIS A 48 -16.84 8.85 -8.18
CA HIS A 48 -17.66 7.75 -7.68
C HIS A 48 -17.27 6.40 -8.31
N ASN A 49 -17.31 6.32 -9.65
CA ASN A 49 -16.97 5.09 -10.37
C ASN A 49 -15.51 4.67 -10.17
N CYS A 50 -14.58 5.63 -10.15
CA CYS A 50 -13.15 5.40 -9.96
C CYS A 50 -12.82 4.83 -8.57
N LYS A 51 -13.49 5.32 -7.51
CA LYS A 51 -13.34 4.80 -6.14
C LYS A 51 -13.94 3.41 -5.95
N VAL A 52 -15.00 3.12 -6.69
CA VAL A 52 -15.64 1.80 -6.67
C VAL A 52 -14.77 0.78 -7.40
N ASP A 53 -14.22 1.17 -8.54
CA ASP A 53 -13.41 0.31 -9.41
C ASP A 53 -12.34 1.16 -10.08
N ILE A 54 -11.07 0.89 -9.73
CA ILE A 54 -9.92 1.64 -10.26
C ILE A 54 -9.80 1.55 -11.79
N THR A 55 -10.37 0.52 -12.42
CA THR A 55 -10.38 0.39 -13.89
C THR A 55 -11.28 1.42 -14.57
N LYS A 56 -12.22 2.01 -13.83
CA LYS A 56 -13.12 3.08 -14.30
C LYS A 56 -12.56 4.48 -14.10
N CYS A 57 -11.34 4.60 -13.57
CA CYS A 57 -10.68 5.89 -13.43
C CYS A 57 -10.26 6.45 -14.79
N SER A 58 -10.54 7.74 -15.00
CA SER A 58 -9.99 8.49 -16.13
C SER A 58 -8.48 8.71 -15.97
N GLY A 59 -7.79 9.02 -17.07
CA GLY A 59 -6.36 9.35 -17.06
C GLY A 59 -5.98 10.41 -16.01
N PRO A 60 -6.69 11.56 -15.91
CA PRO A 60 -6.42 12.56 -14.87
C PRO A 60 -6.63 12.05 -13.44
N GLN A 61 -7.63 11.21 -13.19
CA GLN A 61 -7.88 10.62 -11.86
C GLN A 61 -6.75 9.66 -11.48
N LEU A 62 -6.34 8.79 -12.41
CA LEU A 62 -5.20 7.92 -12.21
C LEU A 62 -3.93 8.76 -11.95
N ALA A 63 -3.67 9.81 -12.72
CA ALA A 63 -2.51 10.68 -12.50
C ALA A 63 -2.49 11.30 -11.09
N LYS A 64 -3.65 11.69 -10.54
CA LYS A 64 -3.77 12.17 -9.16
C LYS A 64 -3.47 11.07 -8.14
N MET A 65 -3.99 9.86 -8.34
CA MET A 65 -3.68 8.70 -7.49
C MET A 65 -2.19 8.33 -7.55
N GLN A 66 -1.57 8.44 -8.73
CA GLN A 66 -0.13 8.23 -8.89
C GLN A 66 0.68 9.26 -8.11
N GLY A 67 0.29 10.54 -8.15
CA GLY A 67 0.91 11.58 -7.34
C GLY A 67 0.82 11.27 -5.84
N PHE A 68 -0.36 10.85 -5.37
CA PHE A 68 -0.57 10.45 -3.97
C PHE A 68 0.31 9.25 -3.57
N ARG A 69 0.43 8.24 -4.45
CA ARG A 69 1.37 7.13 -4.26
C ARG A 69 2.81 7.61 -4.11
N LEU A 70 3.25 8.55 -4.95
CA LEU A 70 4.64 9.05 -4.90
C LEU A 70 4.92 9.77 -3.58
N GLU A 71 3.96 10.55 -3.06
CA GLU A 71 4.09 11.16 -1.73
C GLU A 71 4.23 10.10 -0.62
N PHE A 72 3.42 9.04 -0.67
CA PHE A 72 3.53 7.92 0.27
C PHE A 72 4.90 7.23 0.20
N LEU A 73 5.39 6.92 -1.00
CA LEU A 73 6.69 6.28 -1.20
C LEU A 73 7.86 7.18 -0.76
N ASN A 74 7.77 8.49 -1.01
CA ASN A 74 8.77 9.45 -0.55
C ASN A 74 8.81 9.52 0.98
N ALA A 75 7.65 9.54 1.63
CA ALA A 75 7.56 9.53 3.10
C ALA A 75 8.16 8.26 3.73
N LEU A 76 8.15 7.13 3.03
CA LEU A 76 8.87 5.91 3.43
C LEU A 76 10.39 6.04 3.24
N LYS A 77 10.84 6.55 2.08
CA LYS A 77 12.27 6.71 1.73
C LYS A 77 12.99 7.69 2.66
N GLU A 78 12.36 8.80 3.02
CA GLU A 78 12.94 9.83 3.92
C GLU A 78 13.31 9.30 5.31
N LYS A 79 12.85 8.10 5.70
CA LYS A 79 13.17 7.50 7.01
C LYS A 79 14.48 6.73 7.06
N GLY A 80 15.21 6.70 5.95
CA GLY A 80 16.48 6.01 5.84
C GLY A 80 16.33 4.50 5.96
N MET A 81 17.40 3.78 5.62
CA MET A 81 17.45 2.34 5.81
C MET A 81 17.70 2.05 7.30
N ASN A 82 16.77 1.35 7.94
CA ASN A 82 17.00 0.75 9.25
C ASN A 82 17.05 -0.77 9.06
N PRO A 83 18.12 -1.45 9.51
CA PRO A 83 18.29 -2.87 9.26
C PRO A 83 17.20 -3.76 9.87
N THR A 84 16.47 -3.27 10.88
CA THR A 84 15.37 -3.99 11.53
C THR A 84 14.00 -3.64 10.97
N ARG A 85 13.93 -2.72 9.98
CA ARG A 85 12.67 -2.38 9.30
C ARG A 85 12.52 -3.14 8.00
N GLY A 86 11.33 -3.66 7.78
CA GLY A 86 10.92 -4.25 6.51
C GLY A 86 9.67 -3.59 5.98
N TYR A 87 9.46 -3.67 4.67
CA TYR A 87 8.29 -3.13 3.99
C TYR A 87 7.78 -4.13 2.96
N PHE A 88 6.46 -4.28 2.89
CA PHE A 88 5.75 -4.93 1.80
C PHE A 88 4.75 -3.92 1.23
N ILE A 89 5.19 -3.18 0.22
CA ILE A 89 4.40 -2.13 -0.42
C ILE A 89 4.07 -2.53 -1.86
N ASN A 90 2.83 -2.96 -2.07
CA ASN A 90 2.33 -3.40 -3.38
C ASN A 90 1.55 -2.28 -4.08
N SER A 91 1.43 -2.38 -5.39
CA SER A 91 0.73 -1.38 -6.23
C SER A 91 -0.73 -1.74 -6.48
N CYS A 92 -1.35 -2.53 -5.59
CA CYS A 92 -2.76 -2.90 -5.70
C CYS A 92 -3.68 -1.80 -5.21
N TYR A 93 -4.89 -1.74 -5.78
CA TYR A 93 -6.00 -1.01 -5.21
C TYR A 93 -6.71 -1.90 -4.19
N ALA A 94 -6.31 -1.82 -2.92
CA ALA A 94 -6.73 -2.75 -1.89
C ALA A 94 -6.84 -2.07 -0.51
N HIS A 95 -7.46 -2.75 0.45
CA HIS A 95 -7.53 -2.34 1.86
C HIS A 95 -7.60 -3.60 2.75
N CYS A 96 -6.93 -3.58 3.91
CA CYS A 96 -6.78 -4.70 4.84
C CYS A 96 -6.24 -5.99 4.20
N GLN A 97 -4.93 -6.04 3.92
CA GLN A 97 -4.31 -7.14 3.16
C GLN A 97 -3.89 -8.36 4.00
N THR A 98 -4.01 -8.29 5.33
CA THR A 98 -3.51 -9.32 6.25
C THR A 98 -4.60 -10.17 6.91
N GLU A 99 -5.88 -9.85 6.67
CA GLU A 99 -6.99 -10.43 7.43
C GLU A 99 -7.49 -11.76 6.85
N VAL A 100 -7.32 -11.98 5.54
CA VAL A 100 -7.83 -13.17 4.83
C VAL A 100 -6.69 -14.01 4.29
N GLN A 101 -6.83 -15.33 4.41
CA GLN A 101 -5.78 -16.30 4.06
C GLN A 101 -5.45 -16.27 2.56
N GLU A 102 -6.47 -16.05 1.75
CA GLU A 102 -6.39 -15.90 0.30
C GLU A 102 -5.44 -14.76 -0.06
N THR A 103 -5.60 -13.58 0.52
CA THR A 103 -4.69 -12.45 0.26
C THR A 103 -3.33 -12.64 0.94
N TRP A 104 -3.29 -13.27 2.11
CA TRP A 104 -2.08 -13.40 2.93
C TRP A 104 -1.03 -14.36 2.35
N LEU A 105 -1.42 -15.58 1.96
CA LEU A 105 -0.48 -16.67 1.68
C LEU A 105 -0.74 -17.42 0.35
N THR A 106 -1.89 -17.26 -0.29
CA THR A 106 -2.19 -18.12 -1.46
C THR A 106 -1.24 -17.87 -2.63
N THR A 107 -0.94 -18.93 -3.38
CA THR A 107 -0.16 -18.86 -4.63
C THR A 107 -1.06 -18.89 -5.87
N THR A 108 -2.38 -18.94 -5.68
CA THR A 108 -3.34 -18.82 -6.78
C THR A 108 -3.13 -17.47 -7.50
N PRO A 109 -2.95 -17.46 -8.83
CA PRO A 109 -2.77 -16.23 -9.59
C PRO A 109 -3.91 -15.25 -9.35
N HIS A 110 -3.58 -13.96 -9.24
CA HIS A 110 -4.56 -12.86 -9.09
C HIS A 110 -5.39 -12.88 -7.80
N VAL A 111 -4.90 -13.55 -6.73
CA VAL A 111 -5.57 -13.61 -5.43
C VAL A 111 -4.73 -12.99 -4.31
N SER A 112 -3.44 -13.38 -4.19
CA SER A 112 -2.49 -12.73 -3.28
C SER A 112 -1.58 -11.78 -4.07
N PRO A 113 -1.38 -10.53 -3.60
CA PRO A 113 -0.36 -9.67 -4.15
C PRO A 113 1.03 -10.25 -3.86
N MET A 114 1.90 -10.22 -4.87
CA MET A 114 3.26 -10.73 -4.76
C MET A 114 4.29 -9.68 -5.16
N LEU A 115 5.37 -9.60 -4.38
CA LEU A 115 6.52 -8.75 -4.67
C LEU A 115 7.75 -9.64 -4.86
N ASP A 116 8.41 -9.50 -6.01
CA ASP A 116 9.48 -10.38 -6.50
C ASP A 116 9.19 -11.88 -6.29
N GLY A 117 7.96 -12.29 -6.60
CA GLY A 117 7.53 -13.68 -6.48
C GLY A 117 7.28 -14.16 -5.05
N LYS A 118 7.20 -13.26 -4.06
CA LYS A 118 6.84 -13.59 -2.67
C LYS A 118 5.48 -13.06 -2.29
N THR A 119 4.67 -13.91 -1.65
CA THR A 119 3.42 -13.48 -0.99
C THR A 119 3.73 -12.65 0.27
N ILE A 120 2.70 -11.99 0.82
CA ILE A 120 2.82 -11.22 2.06
C ILE A 120 3.37 -12.09 3.19
N ALA A 121 2.80 -13.29 3.36
CA ALA A 121 3.22 -14.24 4.39
C ALA A 121 4.68 -14.69 4.26
N GLN A 122 5.14 -14.94 3.03
CA GLN A 122 6.53 -15.31 2.77
C GLN A 122 7.48 -14.15 3.10
N ALA A 123 7.15 -12.93 2.68
CA ALA A 123 7.96 -11.75 2.96
C ALA A 123 8.07 -11.47 4.47
N VAL A 124 6.95 -11.57 5.19
CA VAL A 124 6.92 -11.41 6.66
C VAL A 124 7.73 -12.51 7.35
N GLY A 125 7.59 -13.76 6.92
CA GLY A 125 8.37 -14.88 7.46
C GLY A 125 9.87 -14.70 7.22
N ASP A 126 10.27 -14.30 6.02
CA ASP A 126 11.67 -14.07 5.69
C ASP A 126 12.29 -12.93 6.51
N TRP A 127 11.53 -11.84 6.74
CA TRP A 127 11.94 -10.75 7.63
C TRP A 127 12.05 -11.22 9.08
N TYR A 128 11.02 -11.89 9.61
CA TYR A 128 10.97 -12.31 11.01
C TYR A 128 12.11 -13.26 11.39
N TYR A 129 12.42 -14.20 10.51
CA TYR A 129 13.49 -15.19 10.72
C TYR A 129 14.85 -14.73 10.17
N ASN A 130 14.97 -13.48 9.72
CA ASN A 130 16.19 -12.92 9.13
C ASN A 130 16.79 -13.81 8.01
N ARG A 131 15.93 -14.45 7.21
CA ARG A 131 16.34 -15.37 6.11
C ARG A 131 16.82 -14.62 4.88
N SER A 132 16.68 -13.30 4.88
CA SER A 132 17.12 -12.45 3.80
C SER A 132 17.32 -11.03 4.30
N SER A 133 18.25 -10.31 3.68
CA SER A 133 18.44 -8.87 3.85
C SER A 133 17.29 -8.03 3.26
N PHE A 134 16.12 -8.64 3.03
CA PHE A 134 14.91 -8.03 2.46
C PHE A 134 14.37 -6.93 3.37
N GLN A 135 15.02 -5.78 3.31
CA GLN A 135 14.58 -4.58 4.03
C GLN A 135 13.65 -3.75 3.16
N PHE A 136 13.64 -3.92 1.83
CA PHE A 136 12.80 -3.15 0.90
C PHE A 136 12.31 -4.00 -0.28
N GLN A 137 11.07 -4.49 -0.21
CA GLN A 137 10.30 -4.83 -1.41
C GLN A 137 9.22 -3.79 -1.61
N HIS A 138 9.41 -2.98 -2.63
CA HIS A 138 8.31 -2.24 -3.25
C HIS A 138 8.41 -2.48 -4.74
N ASN A 139 7.28 -2.74 -5.37
CA ASN A 139 7.22 -2.64 -6.82
C ASN A 139 7.09 -1.14 -7.14
N ASP A 140 8.16 -0.50 -7.60
CA ASP A 140 8.11 0.93 -7.92
C ASP A 140 7.32 1.23 -9.21
N CYS A 141 6.63 0.24 -9.76
CA CYS A 141 5.79 0.47 -10.90
C CYS A 141 4.42 1.07 -10.49
N ALA A 142 3.96 1.99 -11.32
CA ALA A 142 2.64 2.60 -11.26
C ALA A 142 1.55 1.63 -11.73
N TYR A 143 0.37 1.61 -11.10
CA TYR A 143 -0.82 0.90 -11.60
C TYR A 143 -1.02 1.19 -13.10
N PRO A 144 -1.35 0.19 -13.94
CA PRO A 144 -1.78 -1.18 -13.62
C PRO A 144 -0.68 -2.26 -13.69
N CYS A 145 0.57 -1.92 -13.38
CA CYS A 145 1.70 -2.81 -13.61
C CYS A 145 1.70 -4.12 -12.80
N ASP A 146 1.14 -4.12 -11.59
CA ASP A 146 1.15 -5.28 -10.70
C ASP A 146 0.03 -6.22 -11.09
N LYS A 147 0.40 -7.23 -11.87
CA LYS A 147 -0.53 -8.24 -12.39
C LYS A 147 -0.96 -9.25 -11.34
N THR A 148 -0.37 -9.26 -10.14
CA THR A 148 -0.71 -10.23 -9.09
C THR A 148 -1.88 -9.77 -8.22
N CYS A 149 -2.22 -8.48 -8.30
CA CYS A 149 -3.26 -7.86 -7.51
C CYS A 149 -4.66 -8.44 -7.77
N HIS A 150 -5.37 -8.68 -6.67
CA HIS A 150 -6.83 -8.69 -6.65
C HIS A 150 -7.32 -7.29 -6.24
N ASN A 151 -7.64 -6.43 -7.21
CA ASN A 151 -8.09 -5.07 -6.91
C ASN A 151 -9.52 -5.10 -6.35
N ARG A 152 -9.76 -4.34 -5.28
CA ARG A 152 -11.09 -4.18 -4.68
C ARG A 152 -12.04 -3.55 -5.72
N VAL A 153 -13.15 -4.22 -5.94
CA VAL A 153 -14.34 -3.65 -6.56
C VAL A 153 -15.38 -3.56 -5.47
N TYR A 154 -15.82 -2.35 -5.13
CA TYR A 154 -16.92 -2.15 -4.18
C TYR A 154 -18.27 -2.31 -4.89
N GLU A 155 -19.29 -2.73 -4.17
CA GLU A 155 -20.68 -2.66 -4.64
C GLU A 155 -21.30 -1.30 -4.26
#